data_AF-A0A2Z3UYP8-F1
#
_entry.id   AF-A0A2Z3UYP8-F1
#
_cell.length_a   1.000
_cell.length_b   1.000
_cell.length_c   1.000
_cell.angle_alpha   90.00
_cell.angle_beta   90.00
_cell.angle_gamma   90.00
#
_symmetry.space_group_name_H-M   'P 1'
#
loop_
_entity.id
_entity.type
_entity.pdbx_description
1 polymer ?
#
loop_
_entity_poly.entity_id
_entity_poly.type
_entity_poly.pdbx_seq_one_letter_code
_entity_poly.pdbx_strand_id
1 'polypeptide(L)'
;MIEGPSGIGKTTAVKKALEELGWESRAQVLSARRPKDLELIEFLPLIEDFGLVVIDDFHVLKDEVRAQIADLLKILADAEELTSKIVVIGINRAGERLVEHAPDVVNRLDVIKFDAEPSSKIAEMISLGEKHLNIKIKARDHIIEAVHGSFYLAQLLCHEMCSDSNIFGAQRKSVEVTTPYSRIKRLILERHQARFERVLTKFARGNKFRPSGRAPYMYILRWLQQQQTWAISLFEAMALDPKSRASVTVVLKNGYLAKLVSDEEISSIFHLDSVTNVLSIEDPQVAFYVRNLDLAAWGKKIGFRKITFTTSYDVALSFAGEDRQFAEVLKEQLEELGVVVFYDLNEQARILGEDLEKFFGPIYEAEADYVVAILGPTYGLKRWTRFESGIFEDRFDKGHVIPIWSTAVPETVWDKSRTRGGCIFDPQKNIETQAAEIAEQIARKVSGDG
;
A
#
# COMPACT_ATOMS: atom_id res chain seq x y z
N MET A 1 4.72 23.13 14.40
CA MET A 1 4.45 21.68 14.34
C MET A 1 5.70 20.95 13.85
N ILE A 2 5.94 19.75 14.39
CA ILE A 2 7.03 18.87 13.97
C ILE A 2 6.43 17.56 13.50
N GLU A 3 6.67 17.20 12.24
CA GLU A 3 6.19 15.95 11.65
C GLU A 3 7.36 15.08 11.17
N GLY A 4 7.16 13.77 11.15
CA GLY A 4 8.18 12.82 10.75
C GLY A 4 7.79 11.41 11.16
N PRO A 5 8.39 10.35 10.59
CA PRO A 5 8.08 8.98 10.98
C PRO A 5 8.33 8.67 12.47
N SER A 6 7.75 7.58 12.99
CA SER A 6 7.99 7.18 14.37
C SER A 6 9.47 6.83 14.61
N GLY A 7 9.99 7.14 15.80
CA GLY A 7 11.37 6.82 16.16
C GLY A 7 12.47 7.64 15.46
N ILE A 8 12.14 8.63 14.62
CA ILE A 8 13.15 9.44 13.91
C ILE A 8 13.88 10.47 14.78
N GLY A 9 13.45 10.65 16.03
CA GLY A 9 14.10 11.54 17.00
C GLY A 9 13.41 12.89 17.23
N LYS A 10 12.16 13.07 16.76
CA LYS A 10 11.38 14.32 16.94
C LYS A 10 11.34 14.78 18.41
N THR A 11 10.92 13.90 19.31
CA THR A 11 10.85 14.16 20.76
C THR A 11 12.21 14.53 21.34
N THR A 12 13.27 13.84 20.91
CA THR A 12 14.65 14.10 21.34
C THR A 12 15.12 15.48 20.86
N ALA A 13 14.82 15.84 19.61
CA ALA A 13 15.16 17.14 19.05
C ALA A 13 14.46 18.28 19.80
N VAL A 14 13.17 18.14 20.11
CA VAL A 14 12.44 19.15 20.90
C VAL A 14 13.02 19.29 22.30
N LYS A 15 13.28 18.18 22.99
CA LYS A 15 13.89 18.21 24.32
C LYS A 15 15.25 18.90 24.30
N LYS A 16 16.09 18.59 23.30
CA LYS A 16 17.40 19.24 23.14
C LYS A 16 17.29 20.73 22.83
N ALA A 17 16.35 21.14 22.00
CA ALA A 17 16.09 22.55 21.74
C ALA A 17 15.65 23.30 23.02
N LEU A 18 14.79 22.68 23.84
CA LEU A 18 14.37 23.26 25.12
C LEU A 18 15.53 23.36 26.12
N GLU A 19 16.40 22.36 26.17
CA GLU A 19 17.63 22.36 26.99
C GLU A 19 18.58 23.49 26.56
N GLU A 20 18.85 23.63 25.25
CA GLU A 20 19.72 24.69 24.71
C GLU A 20 19.17 26.10 24.94
N LEU A 21 17.84 26.25 24.96
CA LEU A 21 17.17 27.52 25.28
C LEU A 21 17.06 27.77 26.80
N GLY A 22 17.35 26.77 27.64
CA GLY A 22 17.13 26.85 29.09
C GLY A 22 15.66 26.91 29.49
N TRP A 23 14.77 26.34 28.68
CA TRP A 23 13.31 26.39 28.83
C TRP A 23 12.70 25.11 29.41
N GLU A 24 13.53 24.18 29.89
CA GLU A 24 13.10 22.88 30.43
C GLU A 24 12.05 22.98 31.55
N SER A 25 12.17 24.01 32.40
CA SER A 25 11.24 24.27 33.50
C SER A 25 10.02 25.12 33.12
N ARG A 26 10.02 25.68 31.90
CA ARG A 26 8.96 26.56 31.37
C ARG A 26 8.06 25.85 30.36
N ALA A 27 8.49 24.69 29.87
CA ALA A 27 7.77 23.91 28.88
C ALA A 27 7.19 22.64 29.50
N GLN A 28 5.89 22.40 29.29
CA GLN A 28 5.24 21.15 29.67
C GLN A 28 5.23 20.19 28.48
N VAL A 29 5.88 19.02 28.62
CA VAL A 29 5.90 17.99 27.56
C VAL A 29 4.91 16.88 27.89
N LEU A 30 3.80 16.84 27.15
CA LEU A 30 2.68 15.91 27.29
C LEU A 30 2.71 14.89 26.15
N SER A 31 2.47 13.61 26.42
CA SER A 31 2.34 12.55 25.41
C SER A 31 0.91 12.04 25.37
N ALA A 32 0.30 12.06 24.18
CA ALA A 32 -1.05 11.54 23.96
C ALA A 32 -1.21 10.05 24.30
N ARG A 33 -0.11 9.30 24.47
CA ARG A 33 -0.12 7.89 24.87
C ARG A 33 -0.24 7.69 26.39
N ARG A 34 0.01 8.72 27.20
CA ARG A 34 -0.05 8.63 28.67
C ARG A 34 -1.43 9.11 29.15
N PRO A 35 -2.24 8.28 29.84
CA PRO A 35 -3.59 8.66 30.25
C PRO A 35 -3.66 9.96 31.07
N LYS A 36 -2.71 10.17 31.99
CA LYS A 36 -2.63 11.39 32.80
C LYS A 36 -2.35 12.65 31.95
N ASP A 37 -1.54 12.51 30.91
CA ASP A 37 -1.25 13.62 30.01
C ASP A 37 -2.41 13.86 29.06
N LEU A 38 -3.11 12.80 28.66
CA LEU A 38 -4.30 12.90 27.81
C LEU A 38 -5.38 13.74 28.48
N GLU A 39 -5.65 13.52 29.77
CA GLU A 39 -6.55 14.37 30.55
C GLU A 39 -6.09 15.84 30.49
N LEU A 40 -4.81 16.13 30.75
CA LEU A 40 -4.28 17.48 30.67
C LEU A 40 -4.41 18.10 29.27
N ILE A 41 -4.19 17.32 28.21
CA ILE A 41 -4.35 17.76 26.82
C ILE A 41 -5.82 18.13 26.55
N GLU A 42 -6.77 17.32 27.00
CA GLU A 42 -8.21 17.60 26.86
C GLU A 42 -8.65 18.86 27.63
N PHE A 43 -7.98 19.20 28.74
CA PHE A 43 -8.25 20.41 29.50
C PHE A 43 -7.57 21.68 28.95
N LEU A 44 -6.57 21.58 28.06
CA LEU A 44 -5.81 22.73 27.53
C LEU A 44 -6.68 23.88 26.98
N PRO A 45 -7.73 23.63 26.18
CA PRO A 45 -8.56 24.71 25.62
C PRO A 45 -9.30 25.56 26.66
N LEU A 46 -9.34 25.11 27.92
CA LEU A 46 -10.00 25.81 29.03
C LEU A 46 -9.02 26.66 29.86
N ILE A 47 -7.73 26.65 29.52
CA ILE A 47 -6.68 27.38 30.25
C ILE A 47 -6.24 28.59 29.42
N GLU A 48 -6.29 29.79 30.01
CA GLU A 48 -5.90 31.03 29.32
C GLU A 48 -4.37 31.19 29.20
N ASP A 49 -3.65 31.06 30.32
CA ASP A 49 -2.18 31.16 30.40
C ASP A 49 -1.58 29.82 30.82
N PHE A 50 -1.13 29.05 29.84
CA PHE A 50 -0.48 27.76 30.06
C PHE A 50 1.02 27.76 29.70
N GLY A 51 1.59 28.90 29.29
CA GLY A 51 2.98 28.96 28.87
C GLY A 51 3.24 28.14 27.59
N LEU A 52 4.32 27.37 27.59
CA LEU A 52 4.70 26.52 26.46
C LEU A 52 4.28 25.06 26.70
N VAL A 53 3.42 24.51 25.85
CA VAL A 53 3.01 23.10 25.91
C VAL A 53 3.44 22.38 24.65
N VAL A 54 4.17 21.27 24.83
CA VAL A 54 4.54 20.34 23.76
C VAL A 54 3.62 19.13 23.83
N ILE A 55 2.88 18.86 22.76
CA ILE A 55 2.01 17.69 22.62
C ILE A 55 2.69 16.67 21.70
N ASP A 56 3.13 15.56 22.27
CA ASP A 56 3.74 14.44 21.56
C ASP A 56 2.71 13.35 21.20
N ASP A 57 3.03 12.56 20.18
CA ASP A 57 2.14 11.52 19.64
C ASP A 57 0.75 12.02 19.21
N PHE A 58 0.65 13.23 18.65
CA PHE A 58 -0.64 13.89 18.32
C PHE A 58 -1.62 13.04 17.48
N HIS A 59 -1.10 12.13 16.65
CA HIS A 59 -1.87 11.20 15.82
C HIS A 59 -2.69 10.16 16.60
N VAL A 60 -2.34 9.92 17.86
CA VAL A 60 -3.03 8.98 18.75
C VAL A 60 -4.32 9.60 19.33
N LEU A 61 -4.43 10.92 19.34
CA LEU A 61 -5.60 11.62 19.87
C LEU A 61 -6.85 11.28 19.04
N LYS A 62 -8.00 11.22 19.72
CA LYS A 62 -9.31 11.08 19.08
C LYS A 62 -9.59 12.29 18.19
N ASP A 63 -10.42 12.12 17.16
CA ASP A 63 -10.75 13.20 16.22
C ASP A 63 -11.36 14.41 16.96
N GLU A 64 -12.19 14.19 17.99
CA GLU A 64 -12.78 15.28 18.76
C GLU A 64 -11.71 16.13 19.49
N VAL A 65 -10.73 15.48 20.11
CA VAL A 65 -9.64 16.17 20.83
C VAL A 65 -8.70 16.86 19.83
N ARG A 66 -8.41 16.24 18.68
CA ARG A 66 -7.62 16.87 17.63
C ARG A 66 -8.28 18.14 17.10
N ALA A 67 -9.60 18.11 16.90
CA ALA A 67 -10.37 19.28 16.48
C ALA A 67 -10.29 20.41 17.52
N GLN A 68 -10.47 20.09 18.80
CA GLN A 68 -10.35 21.07 19.89
C GLN A 68 -8.96 21.73 19.96
N ILE A 69 -7.89 20.96 19.79
CA ILE A 69 -6.52 21.50 19.77
C ILE A 69 -6.27 22.33 18.50
N ALA A 70 -6.84 21.94 17.36
CA ALA A 70 -6.76 22.73 16.13
C ALA A 70 -7.47 24.09 16.28
N ASP A 71 -8.66 24.10 16.89
CA ASP A 71 -9.39 25.32 17.21
C ASP A 71 -8.62 26.21 18.20
N LEU A 72 -8.00 25.62 19.23
CA LEU A 72 -7.16 26.36 20.16
C LEU A 72 -5.95 27.00 19.46
N LEU A 73 -5.27 26.27 18.58
CA LEU A 73 -4.18 26.82 17.76
C LEU A 73 -4.64 28.00 16.91
N LYS A 74 -5.86 27.94 16.37
CA LYS A 74 -6.47 29.05 15.63
C LYS A 74 -6.67 30.28 16.52
N ILE A 75 -7.28 30.10 17.69
CA ILE A 75 -7.54 31.19 18.64
C ILE A 75 -6.23 31.88 19.04
N LEU A 76 -5.21 31.10 19.41
CA LEU A 76 -3.90 31.64 19.82
C LEU A 76 -3.23 32.40 18.67
N ALA A 77 -3.34 31.88 17.45
CA ALA A 77 -2.76 32.51 16.28
C ALA A 77 -3.48 33.80 15.89
N ASP A 78 -4.81 33.86 16.00
CA ASP A 78 -5.63 35.04 15.67
C ASP A 78 -5.51 36.15 16.73
N ALA A 79 -5.38 35.78 18.00
CA ALA A 79 -5.21 36.72 19.11
C ALA A 79 -3.79 37.29 19.24
N GLU A 80 -2.83 36.81 18.44
CA GLU A 80 -1.38 37.09 18.60
C GLU A 80 -0.91 36.85 20.05
N GLU A 81 -1.42 35.77 20.66
CA GLU A 81 -1.23 35.47 22.07
C GLU A 81 0.26 35.27 22.42
N LEU A 82 0.73 35.99 23.44
CA LEU A 82 2.16 36.00 23.82
C LEU A 82 2.46 35.08 25.00
N THR A 83 1.44 34.72 25.78
CA THR A 83 1.60 33.92 27.00
C THR A 83 1.53 32.42 26.74
N SER A 84 0.75 32.01 25.73
CA SER A 84 0.41 30.62 25.47
C SER A 84 0.91 30.16 24.10
N LYS A 85 1.73 29.11 24.05
CA LYS A 85 2.29 28.53 22.82
C LYS A 85 2.21 27.01 22.82
N ILE A 86 1.77 26.45 21.70
CA ILE A 86 1.65 24.99 21.53
C ILE A 86 2.64 24.52 20.46
N VAL A 87 3.37 23.45 20.76
CA VAL A 87 4.20 22.71 19.81
C VAL A 87 3.65 21.31 19.67
N VAL A 88 3.10 20.99 18.51
CA VAL A 88 2.58 19.66 18.19
C VAL A 88 3.68 18.82 17.55
N ILE A 89 3.88 17.59 18.03
CA ILE A 89 4.72 16.56 17.44
C ILE A 89 3.83 15.41 16.95
N GLY A 90 3.96 15.07 15.67
CA GLY A 90 3.15 14.05 15.02
C GLY A 90 3.93 13.20 14.04
N ILE A 91 3.27 12.18 13.54
CA ILE A 91 3.68 11.45 12.33
C ILE A 91 3.43 12.31 11.09
N ASN A 92 3.95 11.87 9.95
CA ASN A 92 3.77 12.54 8.67
C ASN A 92 2.31 12.90 8.39
N ARG A 93 2.08 14.12 7.90
CA ARG A 93 0.77 14.64 7.46
C ARG A 93 -0.24 14.86 8.57
N ALA A 94 0.18 14.77 9.84
CA ALA A 94 -0.63 15.25 10.95
C ALA A 94 -0.92 16.76 10.84
N GLY A 95 -0.07 17.52 10.14
CA GLY A 95 -0.31 18.94 9.85
C GLY A 95 -1.41 19.17 8.82
N GLU A 96 -1.50 18.30 7.80
CA GLU A 96 -2.57 18.36 6.79
C GLU A 96 -3.94 18.12 7.44
N ARG A 97 -4.04 17.14 8.36
CA ARG A 97 -5.27 16.90 9.14
C ARG A 97 -5.65 18.07 10.03
N LEU A 98 -4.66 18.78 10.57
CA LEU A 98 -4.89 19.97 11.39
C LEU A 98 -5.40 21.14 10.53
N VAL A 99 -4.90 21.26 9.30
CA VAL A 99 -5.34 22.21 8.27
C VAL A 99 -6.75 21.90 7.76
N GLU A 100 -7.12 20.62 7.60
CA GLU A 100 -8.47 20.23 7.17
C GLU A 100 -9.57 20.75 8.11
N HIS A 101 -9.30 20.78 9.41
CA HIS A 101 -10.23 21.31 10.41
C HIS A 101 -10.20 22.84 10.52
N ALA A 102 -9.08 23.48 10.16
CA ALA A 102 -8.91 24.92 10.25
C ALA A 102 -8.07 25.48 9.08
N PRO A 103 -8.68 25.71 7.90
CA PRO A 103 -7.97 26.17 6.70
C PRO A 103 -7.21 27.50 6.90
N ASP A 104 -7.70 28.35 7.80
CA ASP A 104 -7.10 29.64 8.12
C ASP A 104 -5.76 29.52 8.89
N VAL A 105 -5.52 28.36 9.52
CA VAL A 105 -4.31 28.08 10.32
C VAL A 105 -3.10 27.81 9.42
N VAL A 106 -3.31 27.48 8.14
CA VAL A 106 -2.25 27.15 7.16
C VAL A 106 -1.17 28.22 7.10
N ASN A 107 -1.56 29.50 7.06
CA ASN A 107 -0.62 30.61 6.90
C ASN A 107 0.12 30.98 8.21
N ARG A 108 -0.24 30.37 9.34
CA ARG A 108 0.31 30.66 10.67
C ARG A 108 0.92 29.42 11.34
N LEU A 109 0.95 28.29 10.64
CA LEU A 109 1.51 27.04 11.10
C LEU A 109 2.88 26.79 10.47
N ASP A 110 3.94 26.94 11.26
CA ASP A 110 5.26 26.45 10.85
C ASP A 110 5.33 24.93 10.97
N VAL A 111 5.62 24.23 9.87
CA VAL A 111 5.78 22.77 9.83
C VAL A 111 7.25 22.43 9.61
N ILE A 112 7.88 21.82 10.61
CA ILE A 112 9.25 21.29 10.54
C ILE A 112 9.15 19.79 10.24
N LYS A 113 9.67 19.38 9.06
CA LYS A 113 9.63 17.98 8.62
C LYS A 113 10.93 17.25 8.96
N PHE A 114 10.80 16.12 9.61
CA PHE A 114 11.85 15.13 9.84
C PHE A 114 11.67 14.00 8.84
N ASP A 115 12.43 14.07 7.75
CA ASP A 115 12.45 13.07 6.68
C ASP A 115 13.72 12.21 6.77
N ALA A 116 14.09 11.53 5.67
CA ALA A 116 15.31 10.74 5.60
C ALA A 116 16.55 11.60 5.85
N GLU A 117 17.32 11.24 6.87
CA GLU A 117 18.54 11.95 7.24
C GLU A 117 19.67 11.71 6.23
N PRO A 118 20.51 12.72 5.99
CA PRO A 118 21.68 12.56 5.13
C PRO A 118 22.60 11.45 5.61
N SER A 119 23.19 10.70 4.66
CA SER A 119 24.17 9.65 4.96
C SER A 119 25.32 10.12 5.85
N SER A 120 25.73 11.39 5.72
CA SER A 120 26.76 12.02 6.57
C SER A 120 26.37 12.08 8.04
N LYS A 121 25.09 12.35 8.34
CA LYS A 121 24.57 12.41 9.72
C LYS A 121 24.44 11.03 10.35
N ILE A 122 24.03 10.02 9.57
CA ILE A 122 24.08 8.62 10.02
C ILE A 122 25.52 8.19 10.30
N ALA A 123 26.45 8.56 9.42
CA ALA A 123 27.87 8.26 9.56
C ALA A 123 28.49 8.93 10.79
N GLU A 124 28.09 10.16 11.10
CA GLU A 124 28.46 10.90 12.31
C GLU A 124 27.97 10.18 13.57
N MET A 125 26.69 9.78 13.60
CA MET A 125 26.11 9.03 14.72
C MET A 125 26.86 7.71 14.99
N ILE A 126 27.16 6.94 13.94
CA ILE A 126 27.96 5.71 14.07
C ILE A 126 29.36 6.02 14.61
N SER A 127 30.00 7.09 14.12
CA SER A 127 31.35 7.49 14.57
C SER A 127 31.39 7.88 16.05
N LEU A 128 30.36 8.54 16.55
CA LEU A 128 30.21 8.87 17.97
C LEU A 128 30.09 7.60 18.81
N GLY A 129 29.29 6.63 18.37
CA GLY A 129 29.16 5.32 19.02
C GLY A 129 30.46 4.52 19.03
N GLU A 130 31.15 4.44 17.89
CA GLU A 130 32.48 3.82 17.75
C GLU A 130 33.49 4.41 18.76
N LYS A 131 33.54 5.74 18.85
CA LYS A 131 34.43 6.44 19.78
C LYS A 131 34.08 6.14 21.24
N HIS A 132 32.78 6.17 21.59
CA HIS A 132 32.34 5.96 22.96
C HIS A 132 32.58 4.52 23.45
N LEU A 133 32.41 3.54 22.57
CA LEU A 133 32.65 2.13 22.89
C LEU A 133 34.11 1.70 22.68
N ASN A 134 34.95 2.56 22.09
CA ASN A 134 36.31 2.23 21.65
C ASN A 134 36.32 1.02 20.68
N ILE A 135 35.47 1.07 19.66
CA ILE A 135 35.33 0.02 18.63
C ILE A 135 35.39 0.60 17.21
N LYS A 136 35.53 -0.27 16.21
CA LYS A 136 35.39 0.05 14.78
C LYS A 136 34.45 -0.93 14.11
N ILE A 137 33.36 -0.45 13.52
CA ILE A 137 32.37 -1.27 12.83
C ILE A 137 32.77 -1.39 11.36
N LYS A 138 33.25 -2.57 10.97
CA LYS A 138 33.69 -2.82 9.58
C LYS A 138 32.56 -2.68 8.56
N ALA A 139 31.33 -3.01 8.96
CA ALA A 139 30.15 -2.96 8.09
C ALA A 139 29.48 -1.57 8.01
N ARG A 140 30.13 -0.50 8.49
CA ARG A 140 29.58 0.87 8.58
C ARG A 140 28.86 1.32 7.31
N ASP A 141 29.51 1.23 6.15
CA ASP A 141 28.96 1.78 4.90
C ASP A 141 27.69 1.03 4.46
N HIS A 142 27.65 -0.28 4.65
CA HIS A 142 26.45 -1.10 4.38
C HIS A 142 25.28 -0.73 5.30
N ILE A 143 25.54 -0.34 6.56
CA ILE A 143 24.50 0.14 7.48
C ILE A 143 23.94 1.47 6.97
N ILE A 144 24.81 2.42 6.63
CA ILE A 144 24.41 3.75 6.15
C ILE A 144 23.52 3.64 4.92
N GLU A 145 23.90 2.78 3.96
CA GLU A 145 23.10 2.54 2.76
C GLU A 145 21.75 1.89 3.08
N ALA A 146 21.74 0.86 3.92
CA ALA A 146 20.54 0.05 4.17
C ALA A 146 19.44 0.75 4.98
N VAL A 147 19.78 1.77 5.77
CA VAL A 147 18.82 2.42 6.70
C VAL A 147 18.06 3.57 6.08
N HIS A 148 18.47 4.04 4.88
CA HIS A 148 17.84 5.14 4.14
C HIS A 148 17.50 6.35 5.03
N GLY A 149 18.48 6.80 5.81
CA GLY A 149 18.32 7.98 6.67
C GLY A 149 17.58 7.75 7.99
N SER A 150 17.31 6.50 8.38
CA SER A 150 16.73 6.22 9.70
C SER A 150 17.80 6.10 10.79
N PHE A 151 17.86 7.08 11.70
CA PHE A 151 18.70 6.96 12.91
C PHE A 151 18.36 5.74 13.74
N TYR A 152 17.07 5.46 13.92
CA TYR A 152 16.59 4.32 14.69
C TYR A 152 17.12 2.99 14.14
N LEU A 153 16.95 2.74 12.83
CA LEU A 153 17.42 1.51 12.21
C LEU A 153 18.95 1.40 12.24
N ALA A 154 19.65 2.52 12.08
CA ALA A 154 21.11 2.54 12.17
C ALA A 154 21.59 2.16 13.58
N GLN A 155 20.95 2.71 14.62
CA GLN A 155 21.23 2.36 16.01
C GLN A 155 20.89 0.90 16.32
N LEU A 156 19.74 0.40 15.84
CA LEU A 156 19.34 -1.00 15.99
C LEU A 156 20.37 -1.94 15.36
N LEU A 157 20.79 -1.68 14.11
CA LEU A 157 21.79 -2.49 13.42
C LEU A 157 23.15 -2.46 14.13
N CYS A 158 23.60 -1.29 14.57
CA CYS A 158 24.85 -1.16 15.33
C CYS A 158 24.78 -1.89 16.67
N HIS A 159 23.65 -1.78 17.38
CA HIS A 159 23.42 -2.48 18.63
C HIS A 159 23.48 -4.00 18.46
N GLU A 160 22.76 -4.54 17.48
CA GLU A 160 22.77 -5.99 17.19
C GLU A 160 24.16 -6.49 16.75
N MET A 161 24.92 -5.68 15.99
CA MET A 161 26.32 -6.00 15.66
C MET A 161 27.22 -6.07 16.89
N CYS A 162 27.07 -5.12 17.82
CA CYS A 162 27.82 -5.11 19.07
C CYS A 162 27.45 -6.34 19.91
N SER A 163 26.16 -6.62 20.06
CA SER A 163 25.64 -7.77 20.81
C SER A 163 26.11 -9.11 20.23
N ASP A 164 26.06 -9.31 18.91
CA ASP A 164 26.57 -10.53 18.24
C ASP A 164 28.10 -10.68 18.41
N SER A 165 28.81 -9.57 18.59
CA SER A 165 30.25 -9.55 18.90
C SER A 165 30.57 -9.61 20.40
N ASN A 166 29.57 -9.80 21.27
CA ASN A 166 29.69 -9.78 22.73
C ASN A 166 30.27 -8.46 23.30
N ILE A 167 29.96 -7.33 22.67
CA ILE A 167 30.35 -5.98 23.10
C ILE A 167 29.16 -5.33 23.79
N PHE A 168 29.19 -5.32 25.13
CA PHE A 168 28.13 -4.74 25.97
C PHE A 168 28.54 -3.44 26.67
N GLY A 169 29.72 -2.91 26.36
CA GLY A 169 30.25 -1.69 26.97
C GLY A 169 31.57 -1.26 26.35
N ALA A 170 32.14 -0.18 26.87
CA ALA A 170 33.39 0.40 26.36
C ALA A 170 34.58 -0.55 26.54
N GLN A 171 35.41 -0.65 25.49
CA GLN A 171 36.55 -1.55 25.44
C GLN A 171 37.84 -0.87 25.91
N ARG A 172 38.70 -1.60 26.62
CA ARG A 172 40.01 -1.08 27.07
C ARG A 172 40.99 -0.87 25.93
N LYS A 173 40.90 -1.70 24.89
CA LYS A 173 41.67 -1.60 23.65
C LYS A 173 40.70 -1.46 22.49
N SER A 174 41.12 -0.81 21.42
CA SER A 174 40.29 -0.69 20.22
C SER A 174 40.00 -2.08 19.65
N VAL A 175 38.71 -2.40 19.48
CA VAL A 175 38.24 -3.68 18.94
C VAL A 175 37.54 -3.44 17.60
N GLU A 176 37.87 -4.25 16.59
CA GLU A 176 37.14 -4.24 15.31
C GLU A 176 35.94 -5.21 15.38
N VAL A 177 34.74 -4.70 15.13
CA VAL A 177 33.50 -5.47 14.94
C VAL A 177 33.45 -5.92 13.48
N THR A 178 33.70 -7.22 13.29
CA THR A 178 33.83 -7.84 11.96
C THR A 178 32.56 -8.57 11.50
N THR A 179 31.50 -8.58 12.32
CA THR A 179 30.22 -9.21 12.00
C THR A 179 29.67 -8.67 10.67
N PRO A 180 29.39 -9.55 9.67
CA PRO A 180 28.84 -9.12 8.40
C PRO A 180 27.42 -8.55 8.53
N TYR A 181 27.13 -7.49 7.78
CA TYR A 181 25.79 -6.90 7.70
C TYR A 181 24.70 -7.92 7.34
N SER A 182 24.98 -8.84 6.40
CA SER A 182 24.02 -9.88 5.98
C SER A 182 23.58 -10.80 7.12
N ARG A 183 24.48 -11.10 8.07
CA ARG A 183 24.16 -11.91 9.25
C ARG A 183 23.18 -11.18 10.17
N ILE A 184 23.46 -9.92 10.50
CA ILE A 184 22.59 -9.12 11.36
C ILE A 184 21.25 -8.82 10.70
N LYS A 185 21.27 -8.50 9.40
CA LYS A 185 20.05 -8.35 8.60
C LYS A 185 19.16 -9.59 8.74
N ARG A 186 19.71 -10.79 8.53
CA ARG A 186 18.96 -12.04 8.68
C ARG A 186 18.36 -12.19 10.09
N LEU A 187 19.16 -11.97 11.14
CA LEU A 187 18.69 -12.08 12.54
C LEU A 187 17.52 -11.13 12.84
N ILE A 188 17.61 -9.87 12.38
CA ILE A 188 16.55 -8.88 12.54
C ILE A 188 15.29 -9.30 11.78
N LEU A 189 15.44 -9.78 10.54
CA LEU A 189 14.30 -10.26 9.74
C LEU A 189 13.62 -11.47 10.37
N GLU A 190 14.37 -12.45 10.86
CA GLU A 190 13.83 -13.63 11.56
C GLU A 190 13.05 -13.22 12.83
N ARG A 191 13.61 -12.28 13.61
CA ARG A 191 12.92 -11.74 14.81
C ARG A 191 11.64 -11.00 14.45
N HIS A 192 11.69 -10.15 13.43
CA HIS A 192 10.53 -9.37 12.98
C HIS A 192 9.47 -10.22 12.31
N GLN A 193 9.85 -11.33 11.66
CA GLN A 193 8.91 -12.27 11.06
C GLN A 193 7.93 -12.80 12.11
N ALA A 194 8.40 -13.22 13.28
CA ALA A 194 7.54 -13.69 14.37
C ALA A 194 6.51 -12.65 14.83
N ARG A 195 6.84 -11.36 14.73
CA ARG A 195 5.98 -10.23 15.14
C ARG A 195 5.00 -9.81 14.04
N PHE A 196 5.46 -9.71 12.80
CA PHE A 196 4.71 -9.04 11.73
C PHE A 196 4.06 -10.01 10.73
N GLU A 197 4.52 -11.26 10.64
CA GLU A 197 4.05 -12.21 9.61
C GLU A 197 2.53 -12.39 9.63
N ARG A 198 1.93 -12.49 10.82
CA ARG A 198 0.48 -12.67 10.96
C ARG A 198 -0.30 -11.50 10.37
N VAL A 199 0.05 -10.27 10.75
CA VAL A 199 -0.64 -9.06 10.31
C VAL A 199 -0.39 -8.79 8.82
N LEU A 200 0.85 -8.97 8.35
CA LEU A 200 1.19 -8.82 6.94
C LEU A 200 0.50 -9.88 6.08
N THR A 201 0.37 -11.12 6.55
CA THR A 201 -0.38 -12.18 5.85
C THR A 201 -1.85 -11.79 5.72
N LYS A 202 -2.45 -11.27 6.80
CA LYS A 202 -3.83 -10.77 6.79
C LYS A 202 -4.01 -9.65 5.77
N PHE A 203 -3.11 -8.67 5.76
CA PHE A 203 -3.12 -7.59 4.77
C PHE A 203 -2.97 -8.13 3.34
N ALA A 204 -1.96 -8.97 3.08
CA ALA A 204 -1.67 -9.49 1.74
C ALA A 204 -2.81 -10.35 1.17
N ARG A 205 -3.50 -11.12 2.01
CA ARG A 205 -4.66 -11.93 1.63
C ARG A 205 -5.94 -11.11 1.44
N GLY A 206 -6.02 -9.96 2.09
CA GLY A 206 -7.14 -9.03 1.99
C GLY A 206 -8.45 -9.57 2.54
N ASN A 207 -9.55 -8.91 2.16
CA ASN A 207 -10.89 -9.26 2.65
C ASN A 207 -11.39 -10.62 2.12
N LYS A 208 -10.97 -11.01 0.92
CA LYS A 208 -11.35 -12.28 0.28
C LYS A 208 -10.14 -12.89 -0.42
N PHE A 209 -9.54 -13.88 0.22
CA PHE A 209 -8.34 -14.53 -0.30
C PHE A 209 -8.65 -15.43 -1.49
N ARG A 210 -7.88 -15.28 -2.58
CA ARG A 210 -7.93 -16.15 -3.76
C ARG A 210 -6.50 -16.61 -4.10
N PRO A 211 -6.17 -17.90 -3.98
CA PRO A 211 -4.82 -18.42 -4.24
C PRO A 211 -4.26 -18.09 -5.63
N SER A 212 -5.12 -18.06 -6.65
CA SER A 212 -4.76 -17.74 -8.03
C SER A 212 -5.18 -16.32 -8.45
N GLY A 213 -5.65 -15.50 -7.51
CA GLY A 213 -6.10 -14.13 -7.81
C GLY A 213 -4.94 -13.16 -7.97
N ARG A 214 -5.25 -11.95 -8.46
CA ARG A 214 -4.27 -10.91 -8.79
C ARG A 214 -3.49 -10.29 -7.62
N ALA A 215 -3.78 -10.69 -6.37
CA ALA A 215 -3.02 -10.25 -5.21
C ALA A 215 -2.84 -8.71 -5.10
N PRO A 216 -3.91 -7.89 -5.13
CA PRO A 216 -3.82 -6.42 -5.16
C PRO A 216 -3.00 -5.84 -4.00
N TYR A 217 -3.16 -6.40 -2.80
CA TYR A 217 -2.41 -5.99 -1.62
C TYR A 217 -0.92 -6.36 -1.70
N MET A 218 -0.56 -7.42 -2.44
CA MET A 218 0.85 -7.74 -2.72
C MET A 218 1.50 -6.72 -3.65
N TYR A 219 0.76 -6.19 -4.63
CA TYR A 219 1.26 -5.08 -5.47
C TYR A 219 1.51 -3.82 -4.64
N ILE A 220 0.61 -3.49 -3.72
CA ILE A 220 0.79 -2.36 -2.80
C ILE A 220 2.06 -2.55 -1.95
N LEU A 221 2.27 -3.75 -1.38
CA LEU A 221 3.51 -4.05 -0.65
C LEU A 221 4.74 -3.91 -1.55
N ARG A 222 4.69 -4.42 -2.78
CA ARG A 222 5.78 -4.29 -3.76
C ARG A 222 6.11 -2.83 -4.06
N TRP A 223 5.10 -1.99 -4.28
CA TRP A 223 5.34 -0.58 -4.53
C TRP A 223 5.93 0.12 -3.29
N LEU A 224 5.50 -0.22 -2.08
CA LEU A 224 6.11 0.27 -0.84
C LEU A 224 7.59 -0.11 -0.74
N GLN A 225 8.00 -1.31 -1.19
CA GLN A 225 9.43 -1.70 -1.22
C GLN A 225 10.28 -0.77 -2.12
N GLN A 226 9.67 -0.14 -3.12
CA GLN A 226 10.34 0.70 -4.11
C GLN A 226 10.40 2.18 -3.71
N GLN A 227 9.61 2.61 -2.73
CA GLN A 227 9.63 3.99 -2.26
C GLN A 227 10.85 4.25 -1.37
N GLN A 228 11.42 5.45 -1.48
CA GLN A 228 12.46 5.91 -0.55
C GLN A 228 11.87 6.19 0.83
N THR A 229 10.71 6.84 0.86
CA THR A 229 9.92 7.10 2.06
C THR A 229 9.10 5.87 2.46
N TRP A 230 8.54 5.88 3.68
CA TRP A 230 7.66 4.81 4.17
C TRP A 230 6.18 5.10 3.89
N ALA A 231 5.92 5.92 2.88
CA ALA A 231 4.59 6.30 2.45
C ALA A 231 4.51 6.18 0.93
N ILE A 232 3.33 5.88 0.41
CA ILE A 232 3.09 5.78 -1.02
C ILE A 232 1.77 6.43 -1.39
N SER A 233 1.81 7.30 -2.41
CA SER A 233 0.62 7.73 -3.13
C SER A 233 0.17 6.60 -4.05
N LEU A 234 -1.00 6.01 -3.76
CA LEU A 234 -1.51 4.91 -4.56
C LEU A 234 -1.87 5.36 -5.98
N PHE A 235 -2.29 6.62 -6.16
CA PHE A 235 -2.55 7.18 -7.48
C PHE A 235 -1.27 7.31 -8.32
N GLU A 236 -0.19 7.82 -7.73
CA GLU A 236 1.09 7.92 -8.43
C GLU A 236 1.67 6.54 -8.73
N ALA A 237 1.60 5.61 -7.77
CA ALA A 237 2.05 4.23 -7.96
C ALA A 237 1.29 3.53 -9.11
N MET A 238 -0.04 3.70 -9.16
CA MET A 238 -0.87 3.20 -10.26
C MET A 238 -0.57 3.86 -11.61
N ALA A 239 -0.11 5.12 -11.62
CA ALA A 239 0.28 5.81 -12.84
C ALA A 239 1.65 5.29 -13.36
N LEU A 240 2.58 5.00 -12.45
CA LEU A 240 3.93 4.50 -12.75
C LEU A 240 3.97 2.99 -13.04
N ASP A 241 2.97 2.22 -12.61
CA ASP A 241 2.84 0.78 -12.90
C ASP A 241 1.49 0.43 -13.55
N PRO A 242 1.33 0.67 -14.87
CA PRO A 242 0.09 0.38 -15.58
C PRO A 242 -0.36 -1.08 -15.49
N LYS A 243 0.58 -2.02 -15.36
CA LYS A 243 0.28 -3.47 -15.34
C LYS A 243 -0.54 -3.88 -14.13
N SER A 244 -0.23 -3.31 -12.96
CA SER A 244 -0.90 -3.62 -11.69
C SER A 244 -2.01 -2.62 -11.32
N ARG A 245 -2.12 -1.50 -12.05
CA ARG A 245 -3.17 -0.48 -11.89
C ARG A 245 -4.57 -1.07 -11.79
N ALA A 246 -4.95 -1.95 -12.72
CA ALA A 246 -6.29 -2.52 -12.76
C ALA A 246 -6.59 -3.42 -11.53
N SER A 247 -5.56 -4.03 -10.94
CA SER A 247 -5.69 -4.82 -9.70
C SER A 247 -5.95 -3.94 -8.50
N VAL A 248 -5.20 -2.85 -8.36
CA VAL A 248 -5.31 -1.97 -7.19
C VAL A 248 -6.48 -0.99 -7.30
N THR A 249 -6.86 -0.58 -8.51
CA THR A 249 -8.00 0.33 -8.74
C THR A 249 -9.30 -0.20 -8.13
N VAL A 250 -9.57 -1.50 -8.25
CA VAL A 250 -10.81 -2.10 -7.73
C VAL A 250 -10.88 -2.07 -6.21
N VAL A 251 -9.78 -2.40 -5.53
CA VAL A 251 -9.78 -2.40 -4.06
C VAL A 251 -9.84 -0.98 -3.47
N LEU A 252 -9.38 0.03 -4.23
CA LEU A 252 -9.52 1.45 -3.89
C LEU A 252 -10.96 1.94 -4.11
N LYS A 253 -11.48 1.82 -5.34
CA LYS A 253 -12.81 2.34 -5.71
C LYS A 253 -13.92 1.74 -4.86
N ASN A 254 -13.84 0.44 -4.55
CA ASN A 254 -14.87 -0.25 -3.78
C ASN A 254 -14.68 -0.11 -2.25
N GLY A 255 -13.73 0.70 -1.79
CA GLY A 255 -13.46 0.92 -0.35
C GLY A 255 -12.89 -0.29 0.38
N TYR A 256 -12.47 -1.34 -0.33
CA TYR A 256 -11.96 -2.58 0.27
C TYR A 256 -10.63 -2.38 0.98
N LEU A 257 -9.76 -1.51 0.45
CA LEU A 257 -8.51 -1.15 1.12
C LEU A 257 -8.75 -0.37 2.40
N ALA A 258 -9.64 0.63 2.38
CA ALA A 258 -9.97 1.41 3.57
C ALA A 258 -10.58 0.52 4.66
N LYS A 259 -11.52 -0.36 4.30
CA LYS A 259 -12.08 -1.36 5.23
C LYS A 259 -11.00 -2.28 5.81
N LEU A 260 -10.09 -2.76 4.98
CA LEU A 260 -9.01 -3.65 5.42
C LEU A 260 -8.05 -2.94 6.39
N VAL A 261 -7.69 -1.68 6.11
CA VAL A 261 -6.79 -0.89 6.95
C VAL A 261 -7.44 -0.46 8.26
N SER A 262 -8.77 -0.36 8.30
CA SER A 262 -9.52 -0.07 9.55
C SER A 262 -9.54 -1.21 10.57
N ASP A 263 -9.11 -2.42 10.18
CA ASP A 263 -8.97 -3.54 11.10
C ASP A 263 -7.95 -3.24 12.21
N GLU A 264 -8.26 -3.61 13.46
CA GLU A 264 -7.46 -3.27 14.64
C GLU A 264 -5.99 -3.75 14.53
N GLU A 265 -5.77 -4.92 13.93
CA GLU A 265 -4.41 -5.45 13.80
C GLU A 265 -3.66 -4.77 12.67
N ILE A 266 -4.33 -4.49 11.55
CA ILE A 266 -3.71 -3.89 10.36
C ILE A 266 -3.44 -2.41 10.58
N SER A 267 -4.36 -1.70 11.25
CA SER A 267 -4.21 -0.28 11.61
C SER A 267 -3.05 -0.02 12.58
N SER A 268 -2.52 -1.07 13.23
CA SER A 268 -1.28 -0.96 14.02
C SER A 268 0.00 -0.87 13.16
N ILE A 269 -0.09 -1.16 11.86
CA ILE A 269 1.04 -1.17 10.91
C ILE A 269 0.84 -0.19 9.77
N PHE A 270 -0.33 -0.22 9.15
CA PHE A 270 -0.66 0.53 7.96
C PHE A 270 -1.68 1.62 8.28
N HIS A 271 -1.42 2.82 7.77
CA HIS A 271 -2.33 3.95 7.90
C HIS A 271 -2.68 4.45 6.50
N LEU A 272 -3.97 4.52 6.21
CA LEU A 272 -4.47 5.03 4.95
C LEU A 272 -5.10 6.40 5.19
N ASP A 273 -4.65 7.38 4.43
CA ASP A 273 -5.33 8.66 4.32
C ASP A 273 -6.43 8.56 3.25
N SER A 274 -7.69 8.71 3.66
CA SER A 274 -8.85 8.51 2.77
C SER A 274 -9.03 9.63 1.73
N VAL A 275 -8.52 10.83 2.02
CA VAL A 275 -8.63 11.99 1.13
C VAL A 275 -7.57 11.90 0.04
N THR A 276 -6.32 11.71 0.44
CA THR A 276 -5.16 11.75 -0.45
C THR A 276 -4.77 10.38 -1.02
N ASN A 277 -5.38 9.29 -0.53
CA ASN A 277 -5.08 7.90 -0.89
C ASN A 277 -3.58 7.55 -0.73
N VAL A 278 -2.98 8.09 0.32
CA VAL A 278 -1.61 7.76 0.72
C VAL A 278 -1.65 6.68 1.79
N LEU A 279 -0.95 5.58 1.52
CA LEU A 279 -0.74 4.50 2.48
C LEU A 279 0.66 4.66 3.10
N SER A 280 0.76 4.64 4.42
CA SER A 280 2.02 4.78 5.14
C SER A 280 2.25 3.69 6.18
N ILE A 281 3.52 3.45 6.50
CA ILE A 281 4.00 2.64 7.61
C ILE A 281 4.70 3.57 8.60
N GLU A 282 4.22 3.60 9.83
CA GLU A 282 4.76 4.49 10.86
C GLU A 282 5.98 3.91 11.58
N ASP A 283 6.02 2.58 11.77
CA ASP A 283 7.10 1.88 12.46
C ASP A 283 8.28 1.59 11.49
N PRO A 284 9.47 2.18 11.72
CA PRO A 284 10.66 1.91 10.92
C PRO A 284 11.02 0.43 10.83
N GLN A 285 10.77 -0.35 11.89
CA GLN A 285 11.06 -1.80 11.90
C GLN A 285 10.19 -2.55 10.90
N VAL A 286 8.91 -2.19 10.82
CA VAL A 286 7.97 -2.80 9.87
C VAL A 286 8.37 -2.38 8.45
N ALA A 287 8.67 -1.11 8.23
CA ALA A 287 9.14 -0.62 6.94
C ALA A 287 10.42 -1.35 6.49
N PHE A 288 11.38 -1.53 7.39
CA PHE A 288 12.60 -2.30 7.14
C PHE A 288 12.30 -3.78 6.83
N TYR A 289 11.39 -4.40 7.57
CA TYR A 289 10.99 -5.79 7.34
C TYR A 289 10.31 -5.96 5.97
N VAL A 290 9.30 -5.14 5.66
CA VAL A 290 8.58 -5.16 4.38
C VAL A 290 9.54 -4.92 3.22
N ARG A 291 10.44 -3.94 3.30
CA ARG A 291 11.41 -3.64 2.23
C ARG A 291 12.34 -4.81 1.91
N ASN A 292 12.65 -5.63 2.91
CA ASN A 292 13.58 -6.75 2.77
C ASN A 292 12.90 -8.12 2.68
N LEU A 293 11.56 -8.15 2.62
CA LEU A 293 10.78 -9.36 2.45
C LEU A 293 10.88 -9.84 0.99
N ASP A 294 11.24 -11.12 0.81
CA ASP A 294 11.09 -11.77 -0.50
C ASP A 294 9.61 -12.04 -0.76
N LEU A 295 8.94 -11.08 -1.42
CA LEU A 295 7.50 -11.17 -1.69
C LEU A 295 7.13 -12.40 -2.54
N ALA A 296 8.02 -12.88 -3.41
CA ALA A 296 7.75 -14.03 -4.25
C ALA A 296 7.79 -15.33 -3.44
N ALA A 297 8.84 -15.53 -2.64
CA ALA A 297 8.96 -16.70 -1.76
C ALA A 297 7.90 -16.67 -0.64
N TRP A 298 7.70 -15.51 -0.01
CA TRP A 298 6.71 -15.33 1.05
C TRP A 298 5.29 -15.49 0.53
N GLY A 299 4.99 -14.95 -0.64
CA GLY A 299 3.68 -15.09 -1.26
C GLY A 299 3.29 -16.54 -1.54
N LYS A 300 4.24 -17.38 -2.00
CA LYS A 300 4.03 -18.84 -2.11
C LYS A 300 3.74 -19.47 -0.74
N LYS A 301 4.49 -19.09 0.30
CA LYS A 301 4.30 -19.57 1.68
C LYS A 301 2.90 -19.28 2.21
N ILE A 302 2.36 -18.10 1.92
CA ILE A 302 1.00 -17.70 2.35
C ILE A 302 -0.10 -18.16 1.38
N GLY A 303 0.21 -19.05 0.43
CA GLY A 303 -0.78 -19.78 -0.36
C GLY A 303 -1.10 -19.21 -1.74
N PHE A 304 -0.37 -18.21 -2.23
CA PHE A 304 -0.52 -17.76 -3.62
C PHE A 304 0.14 -18.76 -4.59
N ARG A 305 -0.61 -19.18 -5.63
CA ARG A 305 -0.18 -20.17 -6.64
C ARG A 305 0.55 -19.52 -7.82
N LYS A 306 0.11 -18.33 -8.25
CA LYS A 306 0.74 -17.51 -9.30
C LYS A 306 0.99 -16.11 -8.76
N ILE A 307 2.23 -15.80 -8.40
CA ILE A 307 2.67 -14.40 -8.23
C ILE A 307 3.56 -14.10 -9.43
N THR A 308 2.92 -13.95 -10.57
CA THR A 308 3.51 -13.30 -11.74
C THR A 308 2.85 -11.95 -11.82
N PHE A 309 3.61 -10.90 -11.48
CA PHE A 309 3.14 -9.51 -11.42
C PHE A 309 2.85 -8.92 -12.83
N THR A 310 2.18 -9.67 -13.70
CA THR A 310 2.19 -9.46 -15.17
C THR A 310 0.82 -9.31 -15.81
N THR A 311 -0.29 -9.76 -15.20
CA THR A 311 -1.64 -9.66 -15.80
C THR A 311 -2.43 -8.48 -15.25
N SER A 312 -3.08 -7.74 -16.14
CA SER A 312 -3.89 -6.56 -15.82
C SER A 312 -5.36 -6.92 -15.61
N TYR A 313 -5.87 -7.95 -16.28
CA TYR A 313 -7.28 -8.36 -16.23
C TYR A 313 -7.44 -9.84 -15.85
N ASP A 314 -8.49 -10.17 -15.10
CA ASP A 314 -8.83 -11.57 -14.80
C ASP A 314 -9.49 -12.22 -16.04
N VAL A 315 -10.34 -11.45 -16.72
CA VAL A 315 -11.10 -11.87 -17.89
C VAL A 315 -11.07 -10.74 -18.93
N ALA A 316 -10.89 -11.09 -20.20
CA ALA A 316 -11.20 -10.20 -21.32
C ALA A 316 -12.43 -10.69 -22.07
N LEU A 317 -13.44 -9.83 -22.24
CA LEU A 317 -14.61 -10.16 -23.06
C LEU A 317 -14.27 -9.95 -24.53
N SER A 318 -14.50 -10.95 -25.36
CA SER A 318 -14.47 -10.86 -26.81
C SER A 318 -15.87 -11.15 -27.32
N PHE A 319 -16.47 -10.20 -28.03
CA PHE A 319 -17.86 -10.29 -28.49
C PHE A 319 -18.08 -9.47 -29.77
N ALA A 320 -19.11 -9.83 -30.54
CA ALA A 320 -19.55 -8.99 -31.66
C ALA A 320 -20.48 -7.89 -31.15
N GLY A 321 -20.51 -6.72 -31.82
CA GLY A 321 -21.30 -5.57 -31.37
C GLY A 321 -22.79 -5.84 -31.15
N GLU A 322 -23.36 -6.85 -31.81
CA GLU A 322 -24.75 -7.31 -31.63
C GLU A 322 -25.00 -7.96 -30.25
N ASP A 323 -24.00 -8.61 -29.67
CA ASP A 323 -24.08 -9.29 -28.36
C ASP A 323 -23.75 -8.35 -27.19
N ARG A 324 -23.58 -7.04 -27.47
CA ARG A 324 -23.13 -6.03 -26.49
C ARG A 324 -24.01 -5.97 -25.25
N GLN A 325 -25.33 -6.05 -25.42
CA GLN A 325 -26.26 -5.99 -24.31
C GLN A 325 -26.01 -7.12 -23.29
N PHE A 326 -25.70 -8.33 -23.77
CA PHE A 326 -25.34 -9.45 -22.89
C PHE A 326 -23.95 -9.28 -22.28
N ALA A 327 -22.98 -8.81 -23.07
CA ALA A 327 -21.61 -8.57 -22.59
C ALA A 327 -21.54 -7.54 -21.45
N GLU A 328 -22.34 -6.47 -21.53
CA GLU A 328 -22.42 -5.42 -20.52
C GLU A 328 -22.99 -5.94 -19.19
N VAL A 329 -24.11 -6.66 -19.23
CA VAL A 329 -24.71 -7.28 -18.03
C VAL A 329 -23.78 -8.33 -17.43
N LEU A 330 -23.14 -9.16 -18.26
CA LEU A 330 -22.16 -10.15 -17.79
C LEU A 330 -20.95 -9.48 -17.12
N LYS A 331 -20.46 -8.37 -17.68
CA LYS A 331 -19.38 -7.57 -17.11
C LYS A 331 -19.75 -7.04 -15.73
N GLU A 332 -20.94 -6.47 -15.56
CA GLU A 332 -21.41 -5.95 -14.27
C GLU A 332 -21.49 -7.05 -13.20
N GLN A 333 -22.08 -8.20 -13.55
CA GLN A 333 -22.17 -9.36 -12.65
C GLN A 333 -20.79 -9.90 -12.26
N LEU A 334 -19.85 -9.96 -13.20
CA LEU A 334 -18.46 -10.35 -12.93
C LEU A 334 -17.74 -9.36 -12.00
N GLU A 335 -17.94 -8.06 -12.22
CA GLU A 335 -17.37 -7.00 -11.37
C GLU A 335 -17.94 -7.02 -9.94
N GLU A 336 -19.24 -7.28 -9.78
CA GLU A 336 -19.88 -7.50 -8.47
C GLU A 336 -19.27 -8.70 -7.73
N LEU A 337 -18.92 -9.75 -8.47
CA LEU A 337 -18.19 -10.92 -7.95
C LEU A 337 -16.70 -10.67 -7.74
N GLY A 338 -16.21 -9.44 -7.97
CA GLY A 338 -14.81 -9.02 -7.77
C GLY A 338 -13.84 -9.53 -8.83
N VAL A 339 -14.32 -9.89 -10.01
CA VAL A 339 -13.53 -10.21 -11.20
C VAL A 339 -13.26 -8.91 -11.96
N VAL A 340 -12.03 -8.65 -12.38
CA VAL A 340 -11.73 -7.50 -13.24
C VAL A 340 -11.79 -7.90 -14.69
N VAL A 341 -12.70 -7.22 -15.38
CA VAL A 341 -13.07 -7.50 -16.75
C VAL A 341 -12.50 -6.41 -17.64
N PHE A 342 -11.77 -6.82 -18.67
CA PHE A 342 -11.47 -5.95 -19.79
C PHE A 342 -12.71 -5.82 -20.69
N TYR A 343 -13.14 -4.57 -20.92
CA TYR A 343 -14.30 -4.20 -21.74
C TYR A 343 -13.95 -2.97 -22.60
N ASP A 344 -14.21 -3.06 -23.91
CA ASP A 344 -13.78 -2.10 -24.93
C ASP A 344 -14.21 -0.65 -24.65
N LEU A 345 -15.44 -0.45 -24.16
CA LEU A 345 -15.98 0.87 -23.83
C LEU A 345 -15.33 1.53 -22.60
N ASN A 346 -14.76 0.76 -21.66
CA ASN A 346 -14.13 1.33 -20.47
C ASN A 346 -12.82 2.06 -20.81
N GLU A 347 -12.22 1.79 -21.97
CA GLU A 347 -10.95 2.35 -22.39
C GLU A 347 -11.11 3.38 -23.54
N GLN A 348 -12.33 3.89 -23.81
CA GLN A 348 -12.60 4.83 -24.93
C GLN A 348 -11.69 6.06 -24.95
N ALA A 349 -11.35 6.60 -23.78
CA ALA A 349 -10.44 7.75 -23.67
C ALA A 349 -8.98 7.40 -24.04
N ARG A 350 -8.57 6.14 -23.86
CA ARG A 350 -7.20 5.65 -24.10
C ARG A 350 -6.98 5.15 -25.52
N ILE A 351 -8.05 4.72 -26.20
CA ILE A 351 -7.99 4.25 -27.60
C ILE A 351 -8.10 5.39 -28.63
N LEU A 352 -8.36 6.62 -28.18
CA LEU A 352 -8.48 7.80 -29.04
C LEU A 352 -7.14 8.12 -29.71
N GLY A 353 -7.04 7.83 -31.01
CA GLY A 353 -5.83 8.07 -31.81
C GLY A 353 -4.82 6.91 -31.80
N GLU A 354 -5.12 5.82 -31.08
CA GLU A 354 -4.27 4.62 -31.02
C GLU A 354 -4.65 3.59 -32.10
N ASP A 355 -3.66 2.76 -32.48
CA ASP A 355 -3.89 1.60 -33.33
C ASP A 355 -4.56 0.49 -32.50
N LEU A 356 -5.88 0.33 -32.68
CA LEU A 356 -6.71 -0.60 -31.93
C LEU A 356 -6.15 -2.04 -31.97
N GLU A 357 -5.63 -2.49 -33.12
CA GLU A 357 -5.07 -3.85 -33.25
C GLU A 357 -3.83 -4.03 -32.35
N LYS A 358 -2.98 -3.00 -32.23
CA LYS A 358 -1.80 -3.01 -31.34
C LYS A 358 -2.13 -2.80 -29.86
N PHE A 359 -3.21 -2.08 -29.57
CA PHE A 359 -3.64 -1.82 -28.20
C PHE A 359 -4.31 -3.06 -27.59
N PHE A 360 -5.22 -3.70 -28.33
CA PHE A 360 -5.99 -4.83 -27.83
C PHE A 360 -5.23 -6.16 -27.92
N GLY A 361 -4.30 -6.32 -28.87
CA GLY A 361 -3.51 -7.54 -29.07
C GLY A 361 -2.84 -8.08 -27.80
N PRO A 362 -2.00 -7.29 -27.10
CA PRO A 362 -1.34 -7.70 -25.87
C PRO A 362 -2.32 -8.14 -24.77
N ILE A 363 -3.50 -7.50 -24.69
CA ILE A 363 -4.51 -7.80 -23.68
C ILE A 363 -5.06 -9.22 -23.86
N TYR A 364 -5.47 -9.54 -25.08
CA TYR A 364 -5.99 -10.87 -25.41
C TYR A 364 -4.89 -11.95 -25.49
N GLU A 365 -3.64 -11.57 -25.78
CA GLU A 365 -2.51 -12.49 -25.81
C GLU A 365 -2.01 -12.87 -24.40
N ALA A 366 -1.79 -11.87 -23.53
CA ALA A 366 -1.03 -12.05 -22.31
C ALA A 366 -1.48 -11.24 -21.08
N GLU A 367 -2.18 -10.12 -21.23
CA GLU A 367 -2.54 -9.27 -20.07
C GLU A 367 -3.86 -9.67 -19.39
N ALA A 368 -4.67 -10.52 -20.01
CA ALA A 368 -5.84 -11.15 -19.39
C ALA A 368 -5.59 -12.63 -19.06
N ASP A 369 -5.93 -13.09 -17.84
CA ASP A 369 -5.78 -14.49 -17.44
C ASP A 369 -6.68 -15.45 -18.22
N TYR A 370 -7.92 -15.02 -18.52
CA TYR A 370 -8.86 -15.75 -19.38
C TYR A 370 -9.45 -14.83 -20.44
N VAL A 371 -9.83 -15.41 -21.59
CA VAL A 371 -10.64 -14.74 -22.60
C VAL A 371 -12.01 -15.39 -22.61
N VAL A 372 -13.07 -14.62 -22.40
CA VAL A 372 -14.45 -15.08 -22.53
C VAL A 372 -14.95 -14.68 -23.92
N ALA A 373 -15.14 -15.67 -24.77
CA ALA A 373 -15.57 -15.46 -26.15
C ALA A 373 -17.09 -15.69 -26.26
N ILE A 374 -17.85 -14.61 -26.50
CA ILE A 374 -19.29 -14.67 -26.71
C ILE A 374 -19.56 -14.95 -28.19
N LEU A 375 -19.86 -16.22 -28.49
CA LEU A 375 -20.02 -16.74 -29.85
C LEU A 375 -21.46 -16.57 -30.33
N GLY A 376 -21.82 -15.34 -30.68
CA GLY A 376 -23.08 -14.99 -31.35
C GLY A 376 -23.05 -15.20 -32.87
N PRO A 377 -24.18 -15.01 -33.58
CA PRO A 377 -24.30 -15.27 -35.03
C PRO A 377 -23.34 -14.47 -35.91
N THR A 378 -22.89 -13.30 -35.45
CA THR A 378 -21.98 -12.41 -36.18
C THR A 378 -20.52 -12.52 -35.73
N TYR A 379 -20.23 -13.41 -34.79
CA TYR A 379 -18.88 -13.64 -34.28
C TYR A 379 -18.00 -14.31 -35.35
N GLY A 380 -16.81 -13.75 -35.62
CA GLY A 380 -15.90 -14.18 -36.68
C GLY A 380 -16.23 -13.63 -38.09
N LEU A 381 -17.40 -13.03 -38.31
CA LEU A 381 -17.75 -12.37 -39.57
C LEU A 381 -17.24 -10.92 -39.65
N LYS A 382 -17.02 -10.30 -38.49
CA LYS A 382 -16.49 -8.94 -38.39
C LYS A 382 -14.97 -8.96 -38.31
N ARG A 383 -14.35 -7.92 -38.90
CA ARG A 383 -12.89 -7.75 -38.91
C ARG A 383 -12.27 -7.87 -37.51
N TRP A 384 -12.97 -7.37 -36.50
CA TRP A 384 -12.54 -7.34 -35.10
C TRP A 384 -12.48 -8.72 -34.44
N THR A 385 -13.58 -9.47 -34.47
CA THR A 385 -13.65 -10.82 -33.88
C THR A 385 -12.78 -11.83 -34.62
N ARG A 386 -12.50 -11.61 -35.92
CA ARG A 386 -11.55 -12.40 -36.72
C ARG A 386 -10.09 -12.12 -36.38
N PHE A 387 -9.76 -10.88 -36.00
CA PHE A 387 -8.43 -10.51 -35.52
C PHE A 387 -8.17 -11.07 -34.12
N GLU A 388 -9.10 -10.85 -33.18
CA GLU A 388 -8.99 -11.33 -31.80
C GLU A 388 -8.86 -12.86 -31.72
N SER A 389 -9.72 -13.59 -32.45
CA SER A 389 -9.70 -15.06 -32.46
C SER A 389 -8.38 -15.65 -32.95
N GLY A 390 -7.67 -14.98 -33.87
CA GLY A 390 -6.33 -15.39 -34.31
C GLY A 390 -5.23 -15.15 -33.26
N ILE A 391 -5.42 -14.21 -32.33
CA ILE A 391 -4.44 -13.89 -31.28
C ILE A 391 -4.49 -14.91 -30.13
N PHE A 392 -5.70 -15.35 -29.77
CA PHE A 392 -5.88 -16.28 -28.64
C PHE A 392 -6.20 -17.71 -29.06
N GLU A 393 -6.11 -18.07 -30.34
CA GLU A 393 -6.34 -19.44 -30.83
C GLU A 393 -5.45 -20.45 -30.08
N ASP A 394 -4.16 -20.15 -29.91
CA ASP A 394 -3.22 -20.99 -29.17
C ASP A 394 -3.51 -21.07 -27.65
N ARG A 395 -4.35 -20.15 -27.14
CA ARG A 395 -4.82 -20.16 -25.74
C ARG A 395 -6.01 -21.06 -25.53
N PHE A 396 -6.75 -21.43 -26.59
CA PHE A 396 -7.81 -22.43 -26.49
C PHE A 396 -7.21 -23.70 -25.92
N ASP A 397 -6.12 -24.21 -26.50
CA ASP A 397 -5.41 -25.44 -26.09
C ASP A 397 -4.97 -25.48 -24.64
N LYS A 398 -4.63 -24.32 -24.08
CA LYS A 398 -4.21 -24.17 -22.69
C LYS A 398 -5.38 -24.05 -21.70
N GLY A 399 -6.62 -24.04 -22.18
CA GLY A 399 -7.83 -23.92 -21.34
C GLY A 399 -8.05 -22.50 -20.79
N HIS A 400 -7.48 -21.49 -21.46
CA HIS A 400 -7.56 -20.08 -21.07
C HIS A 400 -8.64 -19.31 -21.86
N VAL A 401 -9.38 -19.98 -22.75
CA VAL A 401 -10.53 -19.40 -23.46
C VAL A 401 -11.80 -20.09 -22.99
N ILE A 402 -12.80 -19.30 -22.58
CA ILE A 402 -14.10 -19.75 -22.11
C ILE A 402 -15.14 -19.38 -23.17
N PRO A 403 -15.62 -20.33 -23.97
CA PRO A 403 -16.66 -20.06 -24.97
C PRO A 403 -18.03 -19.93 -24.30
N ILE A 404 -18.81 -18.93 -24.72
CA ILE A 404 -20.23 -18.80 -24.44
C ILE A 404 -20.96 -18.94 -25.77
N TRP A 405 -21.68 -20.05 -25.98
CA TRP A 405 -22.39 -20.31 -27.22
C TRP A 405 -23.80 -19.73 -27.19
N SER A 406 -24.13 -18.90 -28.18
CA SER A 406 -25.51 -18.49 -28.40
C SER A 406 -26.33 -19.63 -28.99
N THR A 407 -27.52 -19.89 -28.46
CA THR A 407 -28.48 -20.85 -29.05
C THR A 407 -28.95 -20.45 -30.45
N ALA A 408 -28.78 -19.17 -30.82
CA ALA A 408 -29.04 -18.67 -32.16
C ALA A 408 -28.03 -19.16 -33.21
N VAL A 409 -26.92 -19.79 -32.78
CA VAL A 409 -25.91 -20.38 -33.67
C VAL A 409 -26.09 -21.91 -33.70
N PRO A 410 -26.43 -22.50 -34.86
CA PRO A 410 -26.59 -23.94 -35.00
C PRO A 410 -25.31 -24.70 -34.65
N GLU A 411 -25.46 -25.83 -33.95
CA GLU A 411 -24.32 -26.70 -33.67
C GLU A 411 -23.82 -27.33 -34.96
N THR A 412 -22.51 -27.26 -35.22
CA THR A 412 -21.89 -27.94 -36.36
C THR A 412 -20.86 -28.93 -35.87
N VAL A 413 -20.78 -30.09 -36.54
CA VAL A 413 -19.89 -31.21 -36.19
C VAL A 413 -18.39 -30.85 -36.29
N TRP A 414 -18.09 -29.71 -36.92
CA TRP A 414 -16.73 -29.21 -37.18
C TRP A 414 -16.34 -28.04 -36.27
N ASP A 415 -17.21 -27.63 -35.35
CA ASP A 415 -16.92 -26.55 -34.41
C ASP A 415 -15.93 -27.01 -33.33
N LYS A 416 -14.65 -26.65 -33.52
CA LYS A 416 -13.57 -26.95 -32.58
C LYS A 416 -13.84 -26.39 -31.18
N SER A 417 -14.59 -25.29 -31.05
CA SER A 417 -14.89 -24.70 -29.73
C SER A 417 -15.75 -25.64 -28.88
N ARG A 418 -16.68 -26.39 -29.50
CA ARG A 418 -17.61 -27.34 -28.85
C ARG A 418 -16.98 -28.65 -28.39
N THR A 419 -15.69 -28.84 -28.64
CA THR A 419 -14.92 -29.95 -28.07
C THR A 419 -14.50 -29.70 -26.62
N ARG A 420 -14.87 -28.54 -26.03
CA ARG A 420 -14.54 -28.12 -24.66
C ARG A 420 -15.76 -27.76 -23.84
N GLY A 421 -15.57 -27.63 -22.52
CA GLY A 421 -16.58 -27.08 -21.62
C GLY A 421 -16.69 -25.55 -21.78
N GLY A 422 -17.91 -25.04 -21.73
CA GLY A 422 -18.25 -23.62 -21.83
C GLY A 422 -19.69 -23.39 -21.36
N CYS A 423 -20.20 -22.17 -21.56
CA CYS A 423 -21.54 -21.80 -21.14
C CYS A 423 -22.47 -21.64 -22.35
N ILE A 424 -23.77 -21.78 -22.13
CA ILE A 424 -24.79 -21.58 -23.17
C ILE A 424 -25.58 -20.31 -22.82
N PHE A 425 -25.78 -19.45 -23.81
CA PHE A 425 -26.60 -18.25 -23.71
C PHE A 425 -27.78 -18.35 -24.68
N ASP A 426 -28.99 -18.12 -24.18
CA ASP A 426 -30.20 -18.06 -25.00
C ASP A 426 -30.69 -16.60 -25.12
N PRO A 427 -30.55 -15.96 -26.30
CA PRO A 427 -30.98 -14.58 -26.50
C PRO A 427 -32.48 -14.34 -26.32
N GLN A 428 -33.31 -15.39 -26.34
CA GLN A 428 -34.77 -15.28 -26.17
C GLN A 428 -35.22 -15.33 -24.72
N LYS A 429 -34.32 -15.65 -23.78
CA LYS A 429 -34.62 -15.73 -22.33
C LYS A 429 -34.12 -14.50 -21.59
N ASN A 430 -34.45 -14.40 -20.29
CA ASN A 430 -33.99 -13.29 -19.45
C ASN A 430 -32.45 -13.25 -19.42
N ILE A 431 -31.88 -12.12 -19.83
CA ILE A 431 -30.44 -11.88 -19.95
C ILE A 431 -29.79 -11.81 -18.56
N GLU A 432 -30.42 -11.15 -17.60
CA GLU A 432 -29.86 -10.88 -16.27
C GLU A 432 -29.63 -12.18 -15.47
N THR A 433 -30.62 -13.07 -15.48
CA THR A 433 -30.53 -14.35 -14.76
C THR A 433 -29.46 -15.25 -15.36
N GLN A 434 -29.40 -15.34 -16.69
CA GLN A 434 -28.38 -16.13 -17.38
C GLN A 434 -26.97 -15.55 -17.18
N ALA A 435 -26.83 -14.23 -17.27
CA ALA A 435 -25.55 -13.56 -17.06
C ALA A 435 -25.03 -13.76 -15.63
N ALA A 436 -25.90 -13.70 -14.62
CA ALA A 436 -25.53 -13.97 -13.23
C ALA A 436 -25.04 -15.41 -13.01
N GLU A 437 -25.75 -16.41 -13.55
CA GLU A 437 -25.35 -17.83 -13.45
C GLU A 437 -24.00 -18.09 -14.15
N ILE A 438 -23.83 -17.52 -15.35
CA ILE A 438 -22.60 -17.63 -16.14
C ILE A 438 -21.44 -16.91 -15.44
N ALA A 439 -21.67 -15.72 -14.89
CA ALA A 439 -20.69 -14.97 -14.12
C ALA A 439 -20.20 -15.76 -12.90
N GLU A 440 -21.10 -16.45 -12.19
CA GLU A 440 -20.73 -17.29 -11.05
C GLU A 440 -19.81 -18.45 -11.46
N GLN A 441 -20.12 -19.14 -12.56
CA GLN A 441 -19.29 -20.21 -13.10
C GLN A 441 -17.90 -19.72 -13.51
N ILE A 442 -17.84 -18.59 -14.23
CA ILE A 442 -16.59 -17.97 -14.65
C ILE A 442 -15.79 -17.52 -13.41
N ALA A 443 -16.42 -16.89 -12.43
CA ALA A 443 -15.76 -16.44 -11.21
C ALA A 443 -15.17 -17.60 -10.40
N ARG A 444 -15.85 -18.75 -10.33
CA ARG A 444 -15.32 -19.99 -9.73
C ARG A 444 -14.10 -20.51 -10.49
N LYS A 445 -14.15 -20.53 -11.82
CA LYS A 445 -13.03 -20.95 -12.67
C LYS A 445 -11.81 -20.04 -12.53
N VAL A 446 -12.02 -18.72 -12.53
CA VAL A 446 -11.00 -17.70 -12.30
C VAL A 446 -10.37 -17.86 -10.91
N SER A 447 -11.18 -18.15 -9.89
CA SER A 447 -10.72 -18.32 -8.51
C SER A 447 -9.94 -19.62 -8.28
N GLY A 448 -10.13 -20.64 -9.15
CA GLY A 448 -9.49 -21.95 -9.04
C GLY A 448 -10.16 -22.89 -8.03
N ASP A 449 -11.43 -22.63 -7.70
CA ASP A 449 -12.26 -23.41 -6.76
C ASP A 449 -13.02 -24.56 -7.44
N GLY A 450 -12.42 -25.16 -8.47
CA GLY A 450 -13.01 -26.24 -9.28
C GLY A 450 -12.18 -27.52 -9.27
#